data_AF-A0A2M7CW31-F1
#
_entry.id   AF-A0A2M7CW31-F1
#
_cell.length_a   1.000
_cell.length_b   1.000
_cell.length_c   1.000
_cell.angle_alpha   90.00
_cell.angle_beta   90.00
_cell.angle_gamma   90.00
#
_symmetry.space_group_name_H-M   'P 1'
#
loop_
_entity.id
_entity.type
_entity.pdbx_description
1 polymer ?
#
loop_
_entity_poly.entity_id
_entity_poly.type
_entity_poly.pdbx_seq_one_letter_code
_entity_poly.pdbx_strand_id
1 'polypeptide(L)' 'MNESIREQLSAMADGEIQSESTRFLLKRLDRDPEFRGLWERYHLIRDCLRRQDHVLAPSDFCQRVSQQIE' A
#
# COMPACT_ATOMS: atom_id res chain seq x y z
N MET A 1 10.41 9.90 -8.06
CA MET A 1 10.28 8.46 -7.74
C MET A 1 10.41 7.66 -9.03
N ASN A 2 11.22 6.60 -9.04
CA ASN A 2 11.52 5.79 -10.24
C ASN A 2 10.29 4.98 -10.68
N GLU A 3 10.05 4.86 -11.98
CA GLU A 3 8.95 4.09 -12.59
C GLU A 3 9.00 2.61 -12.21
N SER A 4 10.19 2.00 -12.21
CA SER A 4 10.38 0.60 -11.81
C SER A 4 9.93 0.33 -10.37
N ILE A 5 10.09 1.30 -9.46
CA ILE A 5 9.64 1.16 -8.07
C ILE A 5 8.11 1.20 -7.98
N ARG A 6 7.45 2.00 -8.83
CA ARG A 6 5.98 2.06 -8.87
C ARG A 6 5.40 0.76 -9.43
N GLU A 7 6.03 0.20 -10.44
CA GLU A 7 5.66 -1.10 -11.01
C GLU A 7 5.78 -2.22 -9.97
N GLN A 8 6.90 -2.28 -9.25
CA GLN A 8 7.08 -3.25 -8.16
C GLN A 8 6.05 -3.07 -7.04
N LEU A 9 5.71 -1.82 -6.70
CA LEU A 9 4.64 -1.54 -5.72
C LEU A 9 3.27 -2.00 -6.22
N SER A 10 2.97 -1.81 -7.51
CA SER A 10 1.74 -2.32 -8.13
C SER A 10 1.69 -3.84 -8.10
N ALA A 11 2.77 -4.51 -8.51
CA ALA A 11 2.87 -5.97 -8.45
C ALA A 11 2.72 -6.48 -7.01
N MET A 12 3.24 -5.77 -6.01
CA MET A 12 3.04 -6.11 -4.60
C MET A 12 1.56 -5.95 -4.18
N ALA A 13 0.84 -4.94 -4.67
CA ALA A 13 -0.59 -4.74 -4.36
C ALA A 13 -1.47 -5.85 -4.93
N ASP A 14 -1.06 -6.43 -6.05
CA ASP A 14 -1.73 -7.56 -6.68
C ASP A 14 -1.25 -8.94 -6.16
N GLY A 15 -0.19 -8.99 -5.36
CA GLY A 15 0.38 -10.23 -4.82
C GLY A 15 1.29 -10.96 -5.82
N GLU A 16 1.75 -10.28 -6.86
CA GLU A 16 2.54 -10.84 -7.98
C GLU A 16 4.05 -10.56 -7.85
N ILE A 17 4.49 -10.00 -6.71
CA ILE A 17 5.90 -9.71 -6.47
C ILE A 17 6.68 -10.93 -5.95
N GLN A 18 7.95 -11.03 -6.33
CA GLN A 18 8.87 -12.02 -5.77
C GLN A 18 9.13 -11.77 -4.27
N SER A 19 9.28 -12.85 -3.50
CA SER A 19 9.42 -12.80 -2.05
C SER A 19 10.62 -11.99 -1.56
N GLU A 20 11.75 -12.04 -2.28
CA GLU A 20 12.96 -11.29 -1.96
C GLU A 20 12.75 -9.77 -2.04
N SER A 21 12.12 -9.29 -3.12
CA SER A 21 11.83 -7.88 -3.34
C SER A 21 10.79 -7.32 -2.38
N THR A 22 9.86 -8.16 -1.92
CA THR A 22 8.78 -7.79 -0.98
C THR A 22 9.33 -7.17 0.30
N ARG A 23 10.38 -7.78 0.88
CA ARG A 23 10.94 -7.33 2.17
C ARG A 23 11.51 -5.91 2.09
N PHE A 24 12.11 -5.54 0.96
CA PHE A 24 12.66 -4.20 0.76
C PHE A 24 11.56 -3.16 0.60
N LEU A 25 10.49 -3.49 -0.14
CA LEU A 25 9.34 -2.60 -0.28
C LEU A 25 8.60 -2.38 1.03
N LEU A 26 8.42 -3.43 1.84
CA LEU A 26 7.81 -3.31 3.18
C LEU A 26 8.62 -2.39 4.10
N LYS A 27 9.95 -2.55 4.14
CA LYS A 27 10.84 -1.64 4.89
C LYS A 27 10.76 -0.20 4.38
N ARG A 28 10.49 0.00 3.09
CA ARG A 28 10.32 1.33 2.51
C ARG A 28 8.98 1.95 2.88
N LEU A 29 7.88 1.19 2.83
CA LEU A 29 6.55 1.64 3.28
C LEU A 29 6.55 2.15 4.72
N ASP A 30 7.37 1.53 5.57
CA ASP A 30 7.57 1.96 6.95
C ASP A 30 8.18 3.36 7.04
N ARG A 31 9.22 3.66 6.24
CA ARG A 31 10.03 4.88 6.38
C ARG A 31 9.63 6.04 5.47
N ASP A 32 8.93 5.76 4.37
CA ASP A 32 8.64 6.71 3.29
C ASP A 32 7.13 7.00 3.25
N PRO A 33 6.66 8.14 3.83
CA PRO A 33 5.25 8.48 3.87
C PRO A 33 4.66 8.75 2.48
N GLU A 34 5.45 9.26 1.52
CA GLU A 34 4.97 9.44 0.16
C GLU A 34 4.71 8.08 -0.52
N PHE A 35 5.60 7.12 -0.27
CA PHE A 35 5.46 5.76 -0.78
C PHE A 35 4.24 5.05 -0.18
N ARG A 36 3.98 5.25 1.12
CA ARG A 36 2.77 4.77 1.80
C ARG A 36 1.50 5.39 1.21
N GLY A 37 1.49 6.70 0.97
CA GLY A 37 0.36 7.35 0.32
C GLY A 37 0.11 6.87 -1.12
N LEU A 38 1.15 6.45 -1.85
CA LEU A 38 0.98 5.83 -3.16
C LEU A 38 0.31 4.44 -3.06
N TRP A 39 0.73 3.63 -2.09
CA TRP A 39 0.12 2.33 -1.79
C TRP A 39 -1.37 2.45 -1.47
N GLU A 40 -1.75 3.38 -0.60
CA GLU A 40 -3.16 3.65 -0.25
C GLU A 40 -3.99 3.99 -1.50
N ARG A 41 -3.46 4.85 -2.38
CA ARG A 41 -4.15 5.22 -3.62
C ARG A 41 -4.31 4.05 -4.58
N TYR A 42 -3.34 3.16 -4.70
CA TYR A 42 -3.46 1.97 -5.54
C TYR A 42 -4.57 1.05 -5.07
N HIS A 43 -4.68 0.82 -3.76
CA HIS A 43 -5.81 0.06 -3.20
C HIS A 43 -7.15 0.76 -3.43
N LEU A 44 -7.24 2.08 -3.20
CA LEU A 44 -8.47 2.82 -3.45
C LEU A 44 -8.91 2.74 -4.93
N ILE A 45 -8.00 2.95 -5.87
CA ILE A 45 -8.28 2.84 -7.31
C ILE A 45 -8.77 1.42 -7.64
N ARG A 46 -8.12 0.39 -7.10
CA ARG A 46 -8.50 -1.02 -7.29
C ARG A 46 -9.92 -1.28 -6.81
N ASP A 47 -10.27 -0.82 -5.61
CA ASP A 47 -11.58 -1.03 -5.01
C ASP A 47 -12.67 -0.31 -5.81
N CYS A 48 -12.41 0.93 -6.25
CA CYS A 48 -13.29 1.68 -7.15
C CYS A 48 -13.52 0.96 -8.47
N LEU A 49 -12.46 0.47 -9.12
CA LEU A 49 -12.55 -0.24 -10.40
C LEU A 49 -13.33 -1.56 -10.29
N ARG A 50 -13.19 -2.25 -9.15
CA ARG A 50 -13.90 -3.50 -8.86
C ARG A 50 -15.34 -3.29 -8.38
N ARG A 51 -15.80 -2.05 -8.25
CA ARG A 51 -17.10 -1.68 -7.67
C ARG A 51 -17.34 -2.34 -6.31
N GLN A 52 -16.28 -2.44 -5.52
CA GLN A 52 -16.40 -2.91 -4.16
C GLN A 52 -16.94 -1.76 -3.34
N ASP A 53 -18.23 -1.81 -2.99
CA ASP A 53 -18.87 -0.84 -2.12
C ASP A 53 -18.30 -1.03 -0.71
N HIS A 54 -17.23 -0.29 -0.42
CA HIS A 54 -16.58 -0.29 0.88
C HIS A 54 -16.90 1.00 1.61
N VAL A 55 -17.35 0.86 2.86
CA VAL A 55 -17.37 1.98 3.80
C VAL A 55 -15.93 2.40 4.01
N LEU A 56 -15.61 3.63 3.61
CA LEU A 56 -14.27 4.18 3.82
C LEU A 56 -13.98 4.22 5.32
N ALA A 57 -12.86 3.62 5.71
CA ALA A 57 -12.37 3.75 7.06
C ALA A 57 -12.03 5.23 7.36
N PRO A 58 -12.13 5.66 8.63
CA PRO A 58 -11.63 6.97 9.05
C PRO A 58 -10.17 7.19 8.62
N SER A 59 -9.77 8.42 8.33
CA SER A 59 -8.43 8.74 7.81
C SER A 59 -7.29 8.40 8.79
N ASP A 60 -7.60 8.26 10.08
CA ASP A 60 -6.66 7.88 11.14
C ASP A 60 -6.68 6.37 11.44
N PHE A 61 -7.49 5.57 10.74
CA PHE A 61 -7.67 4.14 11.02
C PHE A 61 -6.35 3.37 10.97
N CYS A 62 -5.57 3.52 9.89
CA CYS A 62 -4.27 2.84 9.74
C CYS A 62 -3.30 3.22 10.86
N GLN A 63 -3.27 4.50 11.25
CA GLN A 63 -2.43 4.99 12.36
C GLN A 63 -2.85 4.36 13.69
N ARG A 64 -4.14 4.35 14.00
CA ARG A 64 -4.68 3.75 15.22
C ARG A 64 -4.39 2.26 15.32
N VAL A 65 -4.51 1.52 14.21
CA VAL A 65 -4.18 0.09 14.17
C VAL A 65 -2.68 -0.12 14.41
N SER A 66 -1.81 0.66 13.76
CA SER A 66 -0.35 0.57 13.96
C SER A 66 0.03 0.74 15.43
N GLN A 67 -0.56 1.73 16.12
CA GLN A 67 -0.33 2.01 17.53
C GLN A 67 -0.78 0.91 18.51
N GLN A 68 -1.56 -0.08 18.06
CA GLN A 68 -2.02 -1.19 18.90
C GLN A 68 -1.25 -2.49 18.67
N ILE A 69 -0.39 -2.55 17.65
CA ILE A 69 0.37 -3.75 17.28
C ILE A 69 1.87 -3.62 17.65
N GLU A 70 2.31 -2.40 17.95
CA GLU A 70 3.62 -2.09 18.58
C GLU A 70 3.59 -2.30 20.10
#